data_AF-A0A4Y8W8G3-F1
#
_entry.id   AF-A0A4Y8W8G3-F1
#
_cell.length_a   1.000
_cell.length_b   1.000
_cell.length_c   1.000
_cell.angle_alpha   90.00
_cell.angle_beta   90.00
_cell.angle_gamma   90.00
#
_symmetry.space_group_name_H-M   'P 1'
#
loop_
_entity.id
_entity.type
_entity.pdbx_description
1 polymer ?
#
loop_
_entity_poly.entity_id
_entity_poly.type
_entity_poly.pdbx_seq_one_letter_code
_entity_poly.pdbx_strand_id
1 'polypeptide(L)'
;MSKINILGKIFPDAVSIFTKETSSLEDSLKNGIIVLDTNTLLFPFNVNKQGLKGIVGAYEKLVSEEQLFVPAHVAREFAKNRAAKLGEIYVSVSRMANSQRDLKRYPLLSDIDDYQEVVELQKSIGETEKKIKEKIKSVLDTISGFERNDPVSAAYSEIFNNNVVYQHVITDDKLEADFKYRSENKLPPGYKDGSKTNNAEGDLIVWHSILELGKNIKKIWCSFPPMANQTGNTI
;
A
#
# COMPACT_ATOMS: atom_id res chain seq x y z
N MET A 1 29.66 -13.47 -16.65
CA MET A 1 29.36 -14.93 -16.61
C MET A 1 28.69 -15.34 -17.90
N SER A 2 28.95 -16.55 -18.39
CA SER A 2 28.40 -17.07 -19.65
C SER A 2 26.86 -17.04 -19.65
N LYS A 3 26.25 -16.53 -20.75
CA LYS A 3 24.78 -16.43 -20.98
C LYS A 3 24.12 -17.80 -21.28
N ILE A 4 24.79 -18.91 -20.97
CA ILE A 4 24.29 -20.24 -21.28
C ILE A 4 23.13 -20.57 -20.34
N ASN A 5 22.01 -21.00 -20.93
CA ASN A 5 20.83 -21.55 -20.27
C ASN A 5 20.10 -20.63 -19.25
N ILE A 6 19.81 -19.39 -19.65
CA ILE A 6 18.97 -18.47 -18.84
C ILE A 6 17.58 -19.06 -18.62
N LEU A 7 16.97 -19.70 -19.63
CA LEU A 7 15.62 -20.28 -19.52
C LEU A 7 15.57 -21.38 -18.46
N GLY A 8 16.55 -22.28 -18.41
CA GLY A 8 16.61 -23.31 -17.37
C GLY A 8 16.85 -22.77 -15.96
N LYS A 9 17.40 -21.56 -15.80
CA LYS A 9 17.48 -20.89 -14.50
C LYS A 9 16.17 -20.23 -14.08
N ILE A 10 15.43 -19.67 -15.03
CA ILE A 10 14.13 -19.02 -14.78
C ILE A 10 13.03 -20.06 -14.55
N PHE A 11 13.06 -21.13 -15.34
CA PHE A 11 12.11 -22.24 -15.30
C PHE A 11 12.84 -23.55 -14.98
N PRO A 12 13.28 -23.75 -13.72
CA PRO A 12 14.05 -24.94 -13.35
C PRO A 12 13.24 -26.23 -13.42
N ASP A 13 11.91 -26.15 -13.26
CA ASP A 13 11.00 -27.27 -13.37
C ASP A 13 10.13 -27.15 -14.64
N ALA A 14 10.64 -27.69 -15.74
CA ALA A 14 9.95 -27.65 -17.03
C ALA A 14 8.66 -28.48 -17.06
N VAL A 15 8.52 -29.51 -16.21
CA VAL A 15 7.34 -30.38 -16.18
C VAL A 15 6.17 -29.66 -15.51
N SER A 16 6.43 -28.87 -14.47
CA SER A 16 5.40 -28.09 -13.78
C SER A 16 4.68 -27.09 -14.69
N ILE A 17 5.33 -26.62 -15.75
CA ILE A 17 4.76 -25.66 -16.71
C ILE A 17 3.49 -26.23 -17.37
N PHE A 18 3.45 -27.54 -17.61
CA PHE A 18 2.34 -28.21 -18.28
C PHE A 18 1.37 -28.90 -17.32
N THR A 19 1.81 -29.21 -16.11
CA THR A 19 1.08 -30.07 -15.17
C THR A 19 0.42 -29.31 -14.03
N LYS A 20 0.80 -28.06 -13.77
CA LYS A 20 0.26 -27.27 -12.67
C LYS A 20 -1.07 -26.64 -13.07
N GLU A 21 -2.17 -27.17 -12.54
CA GLU A 21 -3.48 -26.54 -12.66
C GLU A 21 -3.52 -25.23 -11.86
N THR A 22 -4.09 -24.18 -12.45
CA THR A 22 -4.29 -22.90 -11.78
C THR A 22 -5.43 -23.03 -10.78
N SER A 23 -5.18 -22.66 -9.52
CA SER A 23 -6.23 -22.52 -8.52
C SER A 23 -7.22 -21.42 -8.92
N SER A 24 -8.49 -21.61 -8.57
CA SER A 24 -9.48 -20.54 -8.72
C SER A 24 -9.11 -19.33 -7.86
N LEU A 25 -9.62 -18.15 -8.19
CA LEU A 25 -9.41 -16.96 -7.37
C LEU A 25 -9.96 -17.17 -5.94
N GLU A 26 -11.12 -17.81 -5.83
CA GLU A 26 -11.78 -18.11 -4.56
C GLU A 26 -10.93 -19.04 -3.69
N ASP A 27 -10.36 -20.10 -4.27
CA ASP A 27 -9.46 -20.99 -3.55
C ASP A 27 -8.17 -20.29 -3.14
N SER A 28 -7.65 -19.42 -4.01
CA SER A 28 -6.41 -18.67 -3.73
C SER A 28 -6.62 -17.65 -2.61
N LEU A 29 -7.79 -17.01 -2.53
CA LEU A 29 -8.13 -16.12 -1.43
C LEU A 29 -8.39 -16.88 -0.13
N LYS A 30 -9.02 -18.05 -0.21
CA LYS A 30 -9.38 -18.85 0.97
C LYS A 30 -8.18 -19.58 1.59
N ASN A 31 -7.27 -20.09 0.78
CA ASN A 31 -6.17 -20.95 1.25
C ASN A 31 -4.79 -20.30 1.09
N GLY A 32 -4.70 -19.22 0.32
CA GLY A 32 -3.44 -18.55 0.03
C GLY A 32 -2.94 -17.69 1.19
N ILE A 33 -1.75 -17.15 0.96
CA ILE A 33 -1.10 -16.17 1.81
C ILE A 33 -1.22 -14.83 1.11
N ILE A 34 -1.64 -13.81 1.85
CA ILE A 34 -1.78 -12.44 1.40
C ILE A 34 -0.58 -11.66 1.93
N VAL A 35 0.21 -11.11 1.02
CA VAL A 35 1.37 -10.29 1.35
C VAL A 35 1.06 -8.85 0.97
N LEU A 36 1.14 -7.93 1.93
CA LEU A 36 0.82 -6.53 1.69
C LEU A 36 1.97 -5.79 1.00
N ASP A 37 1.59 -4.91 0.08
CA ASP A 37 2.46 -3.92 -0.55
C ASP A 37 2.36 -2.56 0.17
N THR A 38 3.35 -1.70 -0.02
CA THR A 38 3.43 -0.35 0.57
C THR A 38 2.24 0.51 0.18
N ASN A 39 1.80 0.46 -1.09
CA ASN A 39 0.64 1.25 -1.52
C ASN A 39 -0.65 0.79 -0.83
N THR A 40 -0.75 -0.51 -0.54
CA THR A 40 -1.88 -1.07 0.19
C THR A 40 -1.92 -0.54 1.62
N LEU A 41 -0.76 -0.39 2.26
CA LEU A 41 -0.65 0.22 3.59
C LEU A 41 -0.94 1.73 3.61
N LEU A 42 -0.66 2.44 2.52
CA LEU A 42 -0.92 3.88 2.40
C LEU A 42 -2.37 4.21 1.97
N PHE A 43 -3.08 3.25 1.37
CA PHE A 43 -4.43 3.46 0.86
C PHE A 43 -5.42 4.00 1.91
N PRO A 44 -5.38 3.59 3.20
CA PRO A 44 -6.32 4.08 4.19
C PRO A 44 -6.23 5.58 4.51
N PHE A 45 -5.16 6.28 4.10
CA PHE A 45 -5.11 7.75 4.19
C PHE A 45 -6.08 8.44 3.23
N ASN A 46 -6.62 7.73 2.25
CA ASN A 46 -7.55 8.28 1.25
C ASN A 46 -9.02 7.90 1.52
N VAL A 47 -9.31 7.22 2.63
CA VAL A 47 -10.67 6.80 2.97
C VAL A 47 -11.19 7.50 4.22
N ASN A 48 -12.51 7.48 4.40
CA ASN A 48 -13.14 8.00 5.61
C ASN A 48 -13.01 7.00 6.79
N LYS A 49 -13.47 7.41 7.97
CA LYS A 49 -13.42 6.58 9.19
C LYS A 49 -14.10 5.21 9.05
N GLN A 50 -15.20 5.12 8.30
CA GLN A 50 -15.90 3.84 8.07
C GLN A 50 -15.09 2.94 7.14
N GLY A 51 -14.50 3.51 6.08
CA GLY A 51 -13.59 2.81 5.18
C GLY A 51 -12.36 2.28 5.90
N LEU A 52 -11.73 3.10 6.76
CA LEU A 52 -10.59 2.68 7.58
C LEU A 52 -10.97 1.49 8.46
N LYS A 53 -12.10 1.55 9.15
CA LYS A 53 -12.59 0.46 9.99
C LYS A 53 -12.85 -0.82 9.18
N GLY A 54 -13.39 -0.70 7.98
CA GLY A 54 -13.63 -1.86 7.09
C GLY A 54 -12.33 -2.52 6.63
N ILE A 55 -11.34 -1.71 6.24
CA ILE A 55 -10.01 -2.21 5.82
C ILE A 55 -9.31 -2.89 6.99
N VAL A 56 -9.28 -2.24 8.15
CA VAL A 56 -8.71 -2.77 9.39
C VAL A 56 -9.38 -4.09 9.78
N GLY A 57 -10.71 -4.15 9.77
CA GLY A 57 -11.43 -5.39 10.06
C GLY A 57 -11.13 -6.53 9.08
N ALA A 58 -10.86 -6.22 7.80
CA ALA A 58 -10.41 -7.22 6.84
C ALA A 58 -9.00 -7.72 7.17
N TYR A 59 -8.08 -6.83 7.55
CA TYR A 59 -6.73 -7.22 7.96
C TYR A 59 -6.73 -8.04 9.26
N GLU A 60 -7.51 -7.62 10.26
CA GLU A 60 -7.68 -8.37 11.51
C GLU A 60 -8.14 -9.80 11.26
N LYS A 61 -9.14 -9.97 10.39
CA LYS A 61 -9.61 -11.30 10.00
C LYS A 61 -8.48 -12.14 9.39
N LEU A 62 -7.76 -11.59 8.40
CA LEU A 62 -6.69 -12.30 7.71
C LEU A 62 -5.49 -12.60 8.64
N VAL A 63 -5.22 -11.74 9.62
CA VAL A 63 -4.22 -12.00 10.66
C VAL A 63 -4.68 -13.14 11.57
N SER A 64 -5.95 -13.15 11.98
CA SER A 64 -6.50 -14.23 12.82
C SER A 64 -6.50 -15.60 12.12
N GLU A 65 -6.56 -15.61 10.79
CA GLU A 65 -6.49 -16.81 9.95
C GLU A 65 -5.02 -17.19 9.60
N GLU A 66 -4.04 -16.44 10.10
CA GLU A 66 -2.60 -16.58 9.79
C GLU A 66 -2.32 -16.52 8.27
N GLN A 67 -3.04 -15.65 7.56
CA GLN A 67 -2.94 -15.49 6.11
C GLN A 67 -2.29 -14.17 5.70
N LEU A 68 -2.23 -13.17 6.58
CA LEU A 68 -1.66 -11.86 6.26
C LEU A 68 -0.21 -11.74 6.72
N PHE A 69 0.66 -11.29 5.82
CA PHE A 69 2.04 -10.93 6.16
C PHE A 69 2.43 -9.59 5.55
N VAL A 70 3.27 -8.85 6.26
CA VAL A 70 3.84 -7.57 5.81
C VAL A 70 5.35 -7.72 5.73
N PRO A 71 5.98 -7.64 4.54
CA PRO A 71 7.42 -7.63 4.45
C PRO A 71 8.01 -6.48 5.27
N ALA A 72 9.09 -6.72 6.00
CA ALA A 72 9.72 -5.70 6.83
C ALA A 72 10.14 -4.47 6.01
N HIS A 73 10.54 -4.68 4.75
CA HIS A 73 10.84 -3.59 3.82
C HIS A 73 9.61 -2.72 3.49
N VAL A 74 8.45 -3.35 3.27
CA VAL A 74 7.16 -2.64 3.07
C VAL A 74 6.81 -1.80 4.30
N ALA A 75 7.02 -2.33 5.52
CA ALA A 75 6.80 -1.57 6.74
C ALA A 75 7.74 -0.34 6.84
N ARG A 76 9.00 -0.47 6.43
CA ARG A 76 9.96 0.65 6.38
C ARG A 76 9.58 1.69 5.33
N GLU A 77 9.15 1.24 4.15
CA GLU A 77 8.66 2.14 3.10
C GLU A 77 7.40 2.88 3.53
N PHE A 78 6.47 2.20 4.20
CA PHE A 78 5.30 2.85 4.80
C PHE A 78 5.73 3.95 5.77
N ALA A 79 6.66 3.67 6.70
CA ALA A 79 7.14 4.66 7.65
C ALA A 79 7.76 5.90 6.95
N LYS A 80 8.52 5.68 5.88
CA LYS A 80 9.11 6.75 5.06
C LYS A 80 8.05 7.57 4.31
N ASN A 81 7.10 6.90 3.67
CA ASN A 81 6.11 7.53 2.78
C ASN A 81 4.93 8.14 3.55
N ARG A 82 4.69 7.70 4.79
CA ARG A 82 3.67 8.24 5.71
C ARG A 82 3.79 9.77 5.86
N ALA A 83 5.00 10.26 6.16
CA ALA A 83 5.23 11.69 6.37
C ALA A 83 4.92 12.51 5.11
N ALA A 84 5.35 12.01 3.94
CA ALA A 84 5.05 12.64 2.66
C ALA A 84 3.53 12.68 2.41
N LYS A 85 2.82 11.57 2.68
CA LYS A 85 1.37 11.49 2.49
C LYS A 85 0.60 12.46 3.37
N LEU A 86 0.98 12.59 4.65
CA LEU A 86 0.41 13.59 5.55
C LEU A 86 0.70 15.03 5.07
N GLY A 87 1.90 15.28 4.56
CA GLY A 87 2.28 16.56 3.95
C GLY A 87 1.42 16.91 2.73
N GLU A 88 1.14 15.95 1.84
CA GLU A 88 0.24 16.14 0.71
C GLU A 88 -1.17 16.53 1.16
N ILE A 89 -1.71 15.86 2.17
CA ILE A 89 -3.04 16.16 2.73
C ILE A 89 -3.04 17.57 3.32
N TYR A 90 -2.00 17.93 4.10
CA TYR A 90 -1.86 19.26 4.67
C TYR A 90 -1.84 20.35 3.57
N VAL A 91 -1.04 20.17 2.52
CA VAL A 91 -0.95 21.13 1.40
C VAL A 91 -2.28 21.23 0.67
N SER A 92 -2.96 20.11 0.43
CA SER A 92 -4.29 20.08 -0.20
C SER A 92 -5.31 20.89 0.59
N VAL A 93 -5.40 20.65 1.90
CA VAL A 93 -6.30 21.37 2.82
C VAL A 93 -5.93 22.85 2.91
N SER A 94 -4.64 23.18 2.97
CA SER A 94 -4.16 24.57 3.00
C SER A 94 -4.54 25.34 1.73
N ARG A 95 -4.48 24.71 0.55
CA ARG A 95 -4.93 25.33 -0.71
C ARG A 95 -6.41 25.69 -0.71
N MET A 96 -7.26 24.91 -0.02
CA MET A 96 -8.69 25.23 0.12
C MET A 96 -8.93 26.55 0.85
N ALA A 97 -8.03 26.99 1.75
CA ALA A 97 -8.15 28.26 2.44
C ALA A 97 -7.91 29.48 1.53
N ASN A 98 -7.21 29.29 0.41
CA ASN A 98 -6.71 30.36 -0.45
C ASN A 98 -7.52 30.57 -1.73
N SER A 99 -8.56 29.77 -2.00
CA SER A 99 -9.33 29.82 -3.24
C SER A 99 -10.47 30.86 -3.25
N GLN A 100 -10.35 31.97 -2.51
CA GLN A 100 -11.40 32.99 -2.44
C GLN A 100 -11.56 33.76 -3.76
N ARG A 101 -12.79 34.18 -4.04
CA ARG A 101 -13.11 35.11 -5.13
C ARG A 101 -13.17 36.53 -4.57
N ASP A 102 -12.43 37.46 -5.17
CA ASP A 102 -12.63 38.89 -4.88
C ASP A 102 -14.02 39.32 -5.35
N LEU A 103 -14.82 39.85 -4.42
CA LEU A 103 -16.14 40.39 -4.72
C LEU A 103 -16.00 41.88 -5.05
N LYS A 104 -16.14 42.23 -6.33
CA LYS A 104 -16.13 43.62 -6.80
C LYS A 104 -17.42 44.33 -6.41
N ARG A 105 -17.30 45.54 -5.85
CA ARG A 105 -18.41 46.46 -5.60
C ARG A 105 -18.39 47.60 -6.61
N TYR A 106 -19.58 48.07 -6.96
CA TYR A 106 -19.82 49.15 -7.90
C TYR A 106 -20.69 50.19 -7.21
N PRO A 107 -20.09 51.24 -6.62
CA PRO A 107 -20.82 52.28 -5.88
C PRO A 107 -21.96 52.94 -6.67
N LEU A 108 -21.84 53.00 -8.00
CA LEU A 108 -22.86 53.53 -8.91
C LEU A 108 -24.20 52.78 -8.84
N LEU A 109 -24.21 51.51 -8.42
CA LEU A 109 -25.42 50.67 -8.40
C LEU A 109 -26.12 50.67 -7.04
N SER A 110 -25.64 51.46 -6.08
CA SER A 110 -26.13 51.44 -4.69
C SER A 110 -27.58 51.91 -4.51
N ASP A 111 -28.15 52.64 -5.45
CA ASP A 111 -29.54 53.08 -5.38
C ASP A 111 -30.55 52.04 -5.92
N ILE A 112 -30.08 50.86 -6.36
CA ILE A 112 -30.93 49.77 -6.87
C ILE A 112 -31.22 48.79 -5.72
N ASP A 113 -32.49 48.58 -5.40
CA ASP A 113 -32.92 47.67 -4.31
C ASP A 113 -32.37 46.24 -4.50
N ASP A 114 -32.49 45.68 -5.71
CA ASP A 114 -31.92 44.35 -6.05
C ASP A 114 -30.40 44.31 -5.87
N TYR A 115 -29.70 45.43 -6.10
CA TYR A 115 -28.25 45.50 -5.90
C TYR A 115 -27.87 45.52 -4.43
N GLN A 116 -28.69 46.13 -3.57
CA GLN A 116 -28.51 46.08 -2.12
C GLN A 116 -28.67 44.65 -1.61
N GLU A 117 -29.67 43.91 -2.09
CA GLU A 117 -29.84 42.49 -1.75
C GLU A 117 -28.62 41.65 -2.23
N VAL A 118 -28.10 41.91 -3.43
CA VAL A 118 -26.86 41.29 -3.92
C VAL A 118 -25.67 41.61 -3.01
N VAL A 119 -25.54 42.84 -2.51
CA VAL A 119 -24.46 43.24 -1.57
C VAL A 119 -24.60 42.54 -0.22
N GLU A 120 -25.83 42.33 0.28
CA GLU A 120 -26.09 41.56 1.49
C GLU A 120 -25.75 40.07 1.31
N LEU A 121 -26.14 39.47 0.18
CA LEU A 121 -25.76 38.10 -0.18
C LEU A 121 -24.24 37.96 -0.33
N GLN A 122 -23.55 38.96 -0.90
CA GLN A 122 -22.09 39.00 -0.95
C GLN A 122 -21.44 39.07 0.43
N LYS A 123 -22.04 39.80 1.38
CA LYS A 123 -21.56 39.86 2.76
C LYS A 123 -21.71 38.51 3.46
N SER A 124 -22.83 37.82 3.28
CA SER A 124 -23.06 36.49 3.87
C SER A 124 -22.08 35.44 3.32
N ILE A 125 -21.71 35.53 2.04
CA ILE A 125 -20.62 34.75 1.43
C ILE A 125 -19.30 35.04 2.17
N GLY A 126 -18.92 36.31 2.32
CA GLY A 126 -17.67 36.67 3.01
C GLY A 126 -17.61 36.20 4.47
N GLU A 127 -18.72 36.28 5.20
CA GLU A 127 -18.84 35.75 6.57
C GLU A 127 -18.72 34.22 6.60
N THR A 128 -19.32 33.54 5.64
CA THR A 128 -19.24 32.08 5.49
C THR A 128 -17.83 31.64 5.13
N GLU A 129 -17.15 32.35 4.23
CA GLU A 129 -15.75 32.10 3.86
C GLU A 129 -14.81 32.29 5.05
N LYS A 130 -15.04 33.31 5.90
CA LYS A 130 -14.28 33.49 7.14
C LYS A 130 -14.44 32.29 8.07
N LYS A 131 -15.68 31.82 8.27
CA LYS A 131 -15.95 30.61 9.07
C LYS A 131 -15.27 29.38 8.48
N ILE A 132 -15.27 29.22 7.15
CA ILE A 132 -14.57 28.13 6.46
C ILE A 132 -13.07 28.20 6.74
N LYS A 133 -12.43 29.37 6.64
CA LYS A 133 -11.00 29.55 6.95
C LYS A 133 -10.67 29.17 8.39
N GLU A 134 -11.49 29.59 9.35
CA GLU A 134 -11.32 29.24 10.76
C GLU A 134 -11.42 27.72 10.98
N LYS A 135 -12.38 27.06 10.30
CA LYS A 135 -12.51 25.60 10.34
C LYS A 135 -11.35 24.89 9.64
N ILE A 136 -10.88 25.37 8.50
CA ILE A 136 -9.70 24.84 7.82
C ILE A 136 -8.47 24.93 8.73
N LYS A 137 -8.26 26.06 9.42
CA LYS A 137 -7.17 26.20 10.40
C LYS A 137 -7.26 25.13 11.49
N SER A 138 -8.46 24.92 12.04
CA SER A 138 -8.68 23.86 13.06
C SER A 138 -8.33 22.46 12.54
N VAL A 139 -8.64 22.18 11.25
CA VAL A 139 -8.28 20.91 10.59
C VAL A 139 -6.76 20.81 10.41
N LEU A 140 -6.09 21.88 9.98
CA LEU A 140 -4.63 21.91 9.82
C LEU A 140 -3.90 21.71 11.16
N ASP A 141 -4.42 22.29 12.24
CA ASP A 141 -3.88 22.08 13.60
C ASP A 141 -4.02 20.61 14.02
N THR A 142 -5.14 19.96 13.67
CA THR A 142 -5.35 18.53 13.92
C THR A 142 -4.37 17.66 13.12
N ILE A 143 -4.20 17.92 11.82
CA ILE A 143 -3.28 17.18 10.96
C ILE A 143 -1.83 17.34 11.44
N SER A 144 -1.44 18.54 11.88
CA SER A 144 -0.12 18.78 12.45
C SER A 144 0.15 17.92 13.69
N GLY A 145 -0.88 17.62 14.48
CA GLY A 145 -0.78 16.73 15.64
C GLY A 145 -0.55 15.24 15.30
N PHE A 146 -0.77 14.83 14.05
CA PHE A 146 -0.64 13.44 13.61
C PHE A 146 0.81 12.93 13.50
N GLU A 147 1.81 13.82 13.60
CA GLU A 147 3.21 13.41 13.63
C GLU A 147 3.47 12.32 14.68
N ARG A 148 2.84 12.45 15.86
CA ARG A 148 3.00 11.53 17.00
C ARG A 148 2.11 10.29 16.94
N ASN A 149 0.88 10.40 16.43
CA ASN A 149 -0.07 9.29 16.36
C ASN A 149 -1.23 9.59 15.40
N ASP A 150 -1.13 9.16 14.15
CA ASP A 150 -2.22 9.31 13.18
C ASP A 150 -3.20 8.12 13.25
N PRO A 151 -4.46 8.27 12.78
CA PRO A 151 -5.46 7.22 12.88
C PRO A 151 -5.11 5.91 12.17
N VAL A 152 -4.33 5.96 11.07
CA VAL A 152 -3.93 4.75 10.33
C VAL A 152 -2.85 4.01 11.10
N SER A 153 -1.81 4.71 11.57
CA SER A 153 -0.75 4.09 12.37
C SER A 153 -1.27 3.56 13.71
N ALA A 154 -2.21 4.25 14.34
CA ALA A 154 -2.87 3.80 15.56
C ALA A 154 -3.64 2.49 15.33
N ALA A 155 -4.33 2.35 14.19
CA ALA A 155 -5.01 1.10 13.86
C ALA A 155 -4.02 -0.02 13.54
N TYR A 156 -2.94 0.28 12.80
CA TYR A 156 -1.95 -0.72 12.44
C TYR A 156 -1.12 -1.25 13.63
N SER A 157 -0.88 -0.44 14.66
CA SER A 157 -0.15 -0.89 15.85
C SER A 157 -0.87 -1.97 16.64
N GLU A 158 -2.20 -2.07 16.51
CA GLU A 158 -3.02 -3.12 17.12
C GLU A 158 -2.99 -4.43 16.32
N ILE A 159 -2.70 -4.37 15.02
CA ILE A 159 -2.82 -5.49 14.08
C ILE A 159 -1.45 -6.10 13.75
N PHE A 160 -0.45 -5.25 13.47
CA PHE A 160 0.84 -5.67 12.96
C PHE A 160 1.83 -5.87 14.09
N ASN A 161 1.94 -7.13 14.54
CA ASN A 161 2.90 -7.59 15.53
C ASN A 161 4.02 -8.42 14.86
N ASN A 162 4.94 -8.95 15.68
CA ASN A 162 6.09 -9.75 15.21
C ASN A 162 5.71 -11.02 14.42
N ASN A 163 4.48 -11.52 14.54
CA ASN A 163 4.02 -12.68 13.78
C ASN A 163 3.51 -12.29 12.39
N VAL A 164 3.16 -11.02 12.17
CA VAL A 164 2.65 -10.50 10.89
C VAL A 164 3.77 -9.86 10.07
N VAL A 165 4.68 -9.13 10.72
CA VAL A 165 5.80 -8.49 10.03
C VAL A 165 6.90 -9.52 9.76
N TYR A 166 7.18 -9.78 8.49
CA TYR A 166 8.12 -10.80 8.05
C TYR A 166 9.45 -10.19 7.60
N GLN A 167 10.54 -10.55 8.28
CA GLN A 167 11.90 -10.22 7.89
C GLN A 167 12.52 -11.43 7.20
N HIS A 168 12.89 -11.28 5.92
CA HIS A 168 13.64 -12.31 5.19
C HIS A 168 15.04 -12.49 5.78
N VAL A 169 15.67 -13.63 5.49
CA VAL A 169 17.04 -13.96 5.94
C VAL A 169 18.11 -13.75 4.87
N ILE A 170 17.73 -13.36 3.64
CA ILE A 170 18.72 -13.05 2.59
C ILE A 170 19.62 -11.88 3.01
N THR A 171 20.93 -12.03 2.77
CA THR A 171 21.93 -11.02 3.11
C THR A 171 22.06 -9.97 2.02
N ASP A 172 22.53 -8.78 2.38
CA ASP A 172 22.75 -7.67 1.45
C ASP A 172 23.66 -8.07 0.27
N ASP A 173 24.75 -8.80 0.52
CA ASP A 173 25.65 -9.30 -0.53
C ASP A 173 24.93 -10.19 -1.57
N LYS A 174 23.97 -11.01 -1.11
CA LYS A 174 23.19 -11.89 -1.98
C LYS A 174 22.12 -11.12 -2.75
N LEU A 175 21.50 -10.12 -2.11
CA LEU A 175 20.57 -9.21 -2.75
C LEU A 175 21.26 -8.40 -3.85
N GLU A 176 22.45 -7.86 -3.58
CA GLU A 176 23.23 -7.11 -4.56
C GLU A 176 23.65 -7.98 -5.75
N ALA A 177 24.11 -9.21 -5.48
CA ALA A 177 24.45 -10.16 -6.54
C ALA A 177 23.24 -10.52 -7.41
N ASP A 178 22.07 -10.77 -6.81
CA ASP A 178 20.84 -11.07 -7.55
C ASP A 178 20.33 -9.85 -8.33
N PHE A 179 20.38 -8.66 -7.73
CA PHE A 179 19.99 -7.40 -8.37
C PHE A 179 20.84 -7.12 -9.61
N LYS A 180 22.16 -7.28 -9.50
CA LYS A 180 23.10 -7.15 -10.61
C LYS A 180 22.80 -8.17 -11.70
N TYR A 181 22.65 -9.45 -11.34
CA TYR A 181 22.32 -10.50 -12.29
C TYR A 181 21.01 -10.22 -13.06
N ARG A 182 19.96 -9.81 -12.34
CA ARG A 182 18.65 -9.47 -12.93
C ARG A 182 18.74 -8.25 -13.82
N SER A 183 19.48 -7.22 -13.41
CA SER A 183 19.70 -6.00 -14.20
C SER A 183 20.43 -6.28 -15.52
N GLU A 184 21.52 -7.04 -15.47
CA GLU A 184 22.30 -7.42 -16.66
C GLU A 184 21.50 -8.27 -17.66
N ASN A 185 20.57 -9.10 -17.16
CA ASN A 185 19.77 -10.02 -17.97
C ASN A 185 18.34 -9.51 -18.23
N LYS A 186 18.02 -8.28 -17.84
CA LYS A 186 16.71 -7.66 -18.02
C LYS A 186 15.56 -8.44 -17.37
N LEU A 187 15.81 -9.05 -16.21
CA LEU A 187 14.85 -9.89 -15.49
C LEU A 187 14.12 -9.10 -14.41
N PRO A 188 12.79 -9.16 -14.33
CA PRO A 188 12.03 -8.61 -13.21
C PRO A 188 12.03 -9.55 -11.99
N PRO A 189 11.68 -9.07 -10.78
CA PRO A 189 11.57 -7.66 -10.38
C PRO A 189 12.96 -7.00 -10.23
N GLY A 190 13.04 -5.66 -10.31
CA GLY A 190 14.26 -4.87 -10.12
C GLY A 190 14.92 -4.31 -11.40
N TYR A 191 14.87 -5.01 -12.54
CA TYR A 191 15.49 -4.52 -13.78
C TYR A 191 14.96 -3.14 -14.23
N LYS A 192 13.63 -2.94 -14.18
CA LYS A 192 12.99 -1.70 -14.64
C LYS A 192 13.24 -0.51 -13.72
N ASP A 193 13.76 -0.77 -12.52
CA ASP A 193 13.96 0.21 -11.46
C ASP A 193 15.43 0.61 -11.29
N GLY A 194 16.34 0.05 -12.09
CA GLY A 194 17.78 0.34 -12.02
C GLY A 194 18.18 1.79 -12.28
N SER A 195 17.26 2.64 -12.76
CA SER A 195 17.47 4.09 -12.91
C SER A 195 17.00 4.91 -11.70
N LYS A 196 16.35 4.29 -10.70
CA LYS A 196 15.94 4.97 -9.47
C LYS A 196 17.18 5.23 -8.61
N THR A 197 17.32 6.45 -8.11
CA THR A 197 18.42 6.87 -7.24
C THR A 197 18.30 6.34 -5.81
N ASN A 198 17.11 5.92 -5.41
CA ASN A 198 16.83 5.36 -4.09
C ASN A 198 15.85 4.19 -4.24
N ASN A 199 16.09 3.10 -3.49
CA ASN A 199 15.18 1.95 -3.39
C ASN A 199 14.90 1.27 -4.74
N ALA A 200 15.93 1.13 -5.59
CA ALA A 200 15.84 0.43 -6.86
C ALA A 200 15.64 -1.09 -6.67
N GLU A 201 16.13 -1.58 -5.54
CA GLU A 201 16.09 -2.96 -5.07
C GLU A 201 14.82 -3.30 -4.26
N GLY A 202 13.94 -2.33 -3.99
CA GLY A 202 12.79 -2.50 -3.10
C GLY A 202 11.88 -3.65 -3.53
N ASP A 203 11.46 -3.67 -4.80
CA ASP A 203 10.63 -4.75 -5.35
C ASP A 203 11.33 -6.11 -5.26
N LEU A 204 12.66 -6.15 -5.41
CA LEU A 204 13.44 -7.38 -5.30
C LEU A 204 13.49 -7.89 -3.85
N ILE A 205 13.67 -6.98 -2.89
CA ILE A 205 13.63 -7.29 -1.46
C ILE A 205 12.26 -7.86 -1.07
N VAL A 206 11.18 -7.24 -1.52
CA VAL A 206 9.82 -7.72 -1.27
C VAL A 206 9.62 -9.09 -1.89
N TRP A 207 10.10 -9.29 -3.12
CA TRP A 207 10.05 -10.57 -3.81
C TRP A 207 10.75 -11.70 -3.06
N HIS A 208 11.97 -11.47 -2.54
CA HIS A 208 12.66 -12.47 -1.71
C HIS A 208 11.87 -12.80 -0.44
N SER A 209 11.24 -11.80 0.17
CA SER A 209 10.37 -12.00 1.34
C SER A 209 9.17 -12.91 1.01
N ILE A 210 8.52 -12.69 -0.14
CA ILE A 210 7.41 -13.52 -0.63
C ILE A 210 7.88 -14.96 -0.92
N LEU A 211 9.02 -15.12 -1.60
CA LEU A 211 9.56 -16.44 -1.92
C LEU A 211 9.92 -17.24 -0.67
N GLU A 212 10.45 -16.57 0.34
CA GLU A 212 10.82 -17.19 1.62
C GLU A 212 9.57 -17.58 2.42
N LEU A 213 8.59 -16.67 2.52
CA LEU A 213 7.27 -16.95 3.10
C LEU A 213 6.61 -18.17 2.44
N GLY A 214 6.57 -18.22 1.11
CA GLY A 214 5.99 -19.33 0.36
C GLY A 214 6.71 -20.67 0.54
N LYS A 215 8.01 -20.66 0.89
CA LYS A 215 8.75 -21.88 1.22
C LYS A 215 8.48 -22.34 2.66
N ASN A 216 8.41 -21.39 3.59
CA ASN A 216 8.31 -21.67 5.02
C ASN A 216 6.89 -22.01 5.44
N ILE A 217 5.91 -21.31 4.88
CA ILE A 217 4.50 -21.55 5.13
C ILE A 217 4.07 -22.61 4.12
N LYS A 218 4.24 -23.88 4.49
CA LYS A 218 3.65 -25.03 3.78
C LYS A 218 2.12 -25.07 3.97
N LYS A 219 1.42 -23.93 3.84
CA LYS A 219 -0.02 -23.95 3.56
C LYS A 219 -0.14 -24.37 2.11
N ILE A 220 -0.45 -25.66 1.94
CA ILE A 220 -0.87 -26.37 0.72
C ILE A 220 -1.07 -25.39 -0.46
N TRP A 221 0.00 -25.13 -1.21
CA TRP A 221 -0.13 -24.72 -2.60
C TRP A 221 -0.39 -26.02 -3.35
N CYS A 222 -1.66 -26.46 -3.34
CA CYS A 222 -2.12 -27.73 -3.91
C CYS A 222 -1.16 -28.91 -3.70
N SER A 223 -0.89 -29.29 -2.45
CA SER A 223 -0.44 -30.67 -2.21
C SER A 223 -1.63 -31.59 -2.42
N PHE A 224 -1.62 -32.37 -3.51
CA PHE A 224 -2.42 -33.58 -3.60
C PHE A 224 -2.24 -34.42 -2.32
N PRO A 225 -3.27 -35.19 -1.91
CA PRO A 225 -3.11 -36.15 -0.82
C PRO A 225 -1.92 -37.06 -1.12
N PRO A 226 -1.17 -37.51 -0.09
CA PRO A 226 -0.08 -38.45 -0.30
C PRO A 226 -0.65 -39.64 -1.06
N MET A 227 -0.03 -39.99 -2.20
CA MET A 227 -0.33 -41.24 -2.88
C MET A 227 -0.27 -42.33 -1.82
N ALA A 228 -1.43 -42.93 -1.54
CA ALA A 228 -1.52 -44.07 -0.66
C ALA A 228 -0.51 -45.10 -1.17
N ASN A 229 0.42 -45.48 -0.30
CA ASN A 229 1.20 -46.70 -0.48
C ASN A 229 0.22 -47.82 -0.83
N GLN A 230 0.19 -48.24 -2.10
CA GLN A 230 -0.34 -49.53 -2.46
C GLN A 230 0.68 -50.58 -2.02
N THR A 231 0.70 -50.84 -0.71
CA THR A 231 1.13 -52.12 -0.18
C THR A 231 -0.09 -53.00 -0.02
N GLY A 232 -0.12 -54.13 -0.73
CA GLY A 232 -0.86 -55.31 -0.27
C GLY A 232 -1.87 -55.89 -1.25
N ASN A 233 -1.46 -57.02 -1.84
CA ASN A 233 -2.24 -58.20 -2.22
C ASN A 233 -3.36 -58.08 -3.25
N THR A 234 -3.22 -58.79 -4.37
CA THR A 234 -3.97 -60.05 -4.55
C THR A 234 -3.38 -60.95 -5.65
N ILE A 235 -3.14 -62.21 -5.25
CA ILE A 235 -2.95 -63.47 -6.00
C ILE A 235 -1.66 -63.64 -6.81
#